data_AF-A0A3B0V1Y1-F1
#
_entry.id   AF-A0A3B0V1Y1-F1
#
_cell.length_a   1.000
_cell.length_b   1.000
_cell.length_c   1.000
_cell.angle_alpha   90.00
_cell.angle_beta   90.00
_cell.angle_gamma   90.00
#
_symmetry.space_group_name_H-M   'P 1'
#
loop_
_entity.id
_entity.type
_entity.pdbx_description
1 polymer ?
#
loop_
_entity_poly.entity_id
_entity_poly.type
_entity_poly.pdbx_seq_one_letter_code
_entity_poly.pdbx_strand_id
1 'polypeptide(L)'
;MMDNRVEAITKGTLAPLVCKVVGEKTAATPSRGQAVITQWQVESIHGGWGGAVGGTALYRFTGQTEQNVLWSLVLKILYERPGESETSPYYWKREYELYRSGLLNRLPDVGLTPPTIYGFAQFSDSCWIWMADIQDEKKSWALADYRVVSRRLGRFNGAYLCNQPIPDDVWLSDSWHCAIVPPLADTFERLDDFMQHPLAQCALPLTEKEAILSIWQERDRFCNALATLPQTFCHLDAFRRNIFHREQDSILIDWAMAGRAAIGEELVTMVSLSIYFAEHPADFADVLDEAVFSGYIAGLRDVGWQGDTQLARLGYCCAMVLRGLAGVQQDLKLLVDEDQHAQFRKMIDYEDSPTAMMEIADNFAHVRRFRLLKMANEARQLLEEFDENNYNSHIYSNS
;
A
#
# COMPACT_ATOMS: atom_id res chain seq x y z
N MET A 1 -20.05 12.65 -10.79
CA MET A 1 -20.47 12.59 -12.21
C MET A 1 -19.57 11.59 -12.90
N MET A 2 -20.10 10.75 -13.77
CA MET A 2 -19.33 9.73 -14.48
C MET A 2 -18.47 10.37 -15.58
N ASP A 3 -17.28 9.83 -15.87
CA ASP A 3 -16.47 10.34 -16.99
C ASP A 3 -17.21 10.09 -18.33
N ASN A 4 -17.36 11.14 -19.13
CA ASN A 4 -18.11 11.11 -20.40
C ASN A 4 -17.63 10.00 -21.36
N ARG A 5 -16.33 9.66 -21.34
CA ARG A 5 -15.80 8.58 -22.18
C ARG A 5 -16.27 7.21 -21.72
N VAL A 6 -16.55 7.07 -20.41
CA VAL A 6 -17.07 5.82 -19.84
C VAL A 6 -18.55 5.68 -20.19
N GLU A 7 -19.31 6.76 -20.20
CA GLU A 7 -20.69 6.79 -20.70
C GLU A 7 -20.77 6.48 -22.20
N ALA A 8 -19.77 6.89 -22.98
CA ALA A 8 -19.67 6.66 -24.42
C ALA A 8 -19.16 5.25 -24.82
N ILE A 9 -18.92 4.35 -23.86
CA ILE A 9 -18.43 3.00 -24.16
C ILE A 9 -19.43 2.24 -25.02
N THR A 10 -18.92 1.56 -26.04
CA THR A 10 -19.73 0.82 -27.00
C THR A 10 -19.51 -0.68 -26.88
N LYS A 11 -20.39 -1.47 -27.52
CA LYS A 11 -20.18 -2.91 -27.71
C LYS A 11 -18.84 -3.22 -28.38
N GLY A 12 -18.39 -2.37 -29.32
CA GLY A 12 -17.10 -2.55 -29.99
C GLY A 12 -15.91 -2.45 -29.04
N THR A 13 -15.99 -1.59 -28.02
CA THR A 13 -14.98 -1.47 -26.97
C THR A 13 -14.99 -2.69 -26.04
N LEU A 14 -16.17 -3.14 -25.60
CA LEU A 14 -16.30 -4.20 -24.60
C LEU A 14 -16.12 -5.61 -25.19
N ALA A 15 -16.57 -5.87 -26.42
CA ALA A 15 -16.54 -7.20 -27.02
C ALA A 15 -15.16 -7.91 -26.93
N PRO A 16 -14.03 -7.31 -27.30
CA PRO A 16 -12.73 -7.97 -27.17
C PRO A 16 -12.32 -8.24 -25.72
N LEU A 17 -12.71 -7.36 -24.77
CA LEU A 17 -12.43 -7.54 -23.35
C LEU A 17 -13.26 -8.69 -22.77
N VAL A 18 -14.56 -8.70 -23.06
CA VAL A 18 -15.50 -9.74 -22.61
C VAL A 18 -15.13 -11.10 -23.20
N CYS A 19 -14.65 -11.17 -24.45
CA CYS A 19 -14.15 -12.42 -25.02
C CYS A 19 -13.01 -13.02 -24.18
N LYS A 20 -12.09 -12.20 -23.67
CA LYS A 20 -10.99 -12.66 -22.80
C LYS A 20 -11.55 -13.17 -21.46
N VAL A 21 -12.42 -12.40 -20.82
CA VAL A 21 -13.08 -12.77 -19.54
C VAL A 21 -13.82 -14.11 -19.67
N VAL A 22 -14.60 -14.29 -20.73
CA VAL A 22 -15.39 -15.52 -20.96
C VAL A 22 -14.50 -16.71 -21.33
N GLY A 23 -13.41 -16.47 -22.08
CA GLY A 23 -12.42 -17.49 -22.40
C GLY A 23 -11.78 -18.09 -21.14
N GLU A 24 -11.43 -17.24 -20.17
CA GLU A 24 -10.89 -17.69 -18.87
C GLU A 24 -11.88 -18.56 -18.08
N LYS A 25 -13.17 -18.21 -18.09
CA LYS A 25 -14.19 -18.95 -17.35
C LYS A 25 -14.53 -20.32 -17.93
N THR A 26 -14.34 -20.51 -19.23
CA THR A 26 -14.84 -21.71 -19.93
C THR A 26 -13.78 -22.77 -20.20
N ALA A 27 -12.49 -22.49 -19.89
CA ALA A 27 -11.33 -23.32 -20.22
C ALA A 27 -11.27 -23.78 -21.70
N ALA A 28 -12.07 -23.15 -22.56
CA ALA A 28 -12.11 -23.41 -23.98
C ALA A 28 -11.05 -22.53 -24.64
N THR A 29 -10.30 -23.10 -25.59
CA THR A 29 -9.56 -22.30 -26.57
C THR A 29 -10.49 -21.19 -27.04
N PRO A 30 -10.09 -19.90 -27.04
CA PRO A 30 -10.97 -18.82 -27.46
C PRO A 30 -11.36 -19.07 -28.91
N SER A 31 -12.47 -19.79 -29.10
CA SER A 31 -13.05 -19.97 -30.41
C SER A 31 -13.43 -18.56 -30.82
N ARG A 32 -13.12 -18.20 -32.06
CA ARG A 32 -13.36 -16.87 -32.64
C ARG A 32 -14.84 -16.45 -32.67
N GLY A 33 -15.73 -17.11 -31.92
CA GLY A 33 -17.04 -16.59 -31.60
C GLY A 33 -16.87 -15.37 -30.70
N GLN A 34 -17.05 -14.18 -31.26
CA GLN A 34 -17.19 -12.97 -30.47
C GLN A 34 -18.27 -13.21 -29.42
N ALA A 35 -17.92 -13.12 -28.14
CA ALA A 35 -18.90 -13.07 -27.07
C ALA A 35 -19.86 -11.91 -27.38
N VAL A 36 -21.09 -12.24 -27.80
CA VAL A 36 -22.05 -11.23 -28.21
C VAL A 36 -22.65 -10.62 -26.96
N ILE A 37 -22.36 -9.34 -26.75
CA ILE A 37 -22.87 -8.57 -25.61
C ILE A 37 -24.27 -8.05 -25.96
N THR A 38 -25.26 -8.47 -25.18
CA THR A 38 -26.64 -7.99 -25.33
C THR A 38 -26.84 -6.66 -24.61
N GLN A 39 -26.48 -6.65 -23.33
CA GLN A 39 -26.62 -5.53 -22.38
C GLN A 39 -25.49 -5.55 -21.34
N TRP A 40 -25.18 -4.40 -20.78
CA TRP A 40 -24.28 -4.26 -19.63
C TRP A 40 -24.75 -3.13 -18.72
N GLN A 41 -24.25 -3.15 -17.50
CA GLN A 41 -24.40 -2.09 -16.52
C GLN A 41 -23.01 -1.60 -16.11
N VAL A 42 -22.97 -0.36 -15.65
CA VAL A 42 -21.76 0.25 -15.12
C VAL A 42 -22.08 1.00 -13.84
N GLU A 43 -21.24 0.79 -12.84
CA GLU A 43 -21.32 1.48 -11.56
C GLU A 43 -19.95 2.04 -11.17
N SER A 44 -19.95 3.20 -10.51
CA SER A 44 -18.72 3.72 -9.89
C SER A 44 -18.42 2.89 -8.65
N ILE A 45 -17.16 2.45 -8.53
CA ILE A 45 -16.67 1.85 -7.30
C ILE A 45 -15.94 2.95 -6.53
N HIS A 46 -16.30 3.15 -5.26
CA HIS A 46 -15.49 4.00 -4.40
C HIS A 46 -14.23 3.24 -4.00
N GLY A 47 -13.07 3.69 -4.50
CA GLY A 47 -11.77 3.19 -4.04
C GLY A 47 -11.56 3.50 -2.56
N GLY A 48 -10.66 2.77 -1.91
CA GLY A 48 -10.21 3.08 -0.56
C GLY A 48 -9.45 4.43 -0.49
N TRP A 49 -8.75 4.66 0.63
CA TRP A 49 -7.99 5.89 0.92
C TRP A 49 -7.09 6.35 -0.24
N GLY A 50 -6.54 5.44 -1.06
CA GLY A 50 -5.71 5.75 -2.24
C GLY A 50 -6.45 6.44 -3.41
N GLY A 51 -7.79 6.35 -3.48
CA GLY A 51 -8.59 7.18 -4.39
C GLY A 51 -8.55 8.68 -4.03
N ALA A 52 -8.10 9.02 -2.82
CA ALA A 52 -8.01 10.39 -2.30
C ALA A 52 -6.72 11.13 -2.69
N VAL A 53 -5.77 10.50 -3.38
CA VAL A 53 -4.63 11.25 -3.99
C VAL A 53 -5.08 12.11 -5.18
N GLY A 54 -6.36 12.01 -5.57
CA GLY A 54 -6.94 12.78 -6.66
C GLY A 54 -6.47 12.26 -8.01
N GLY A 55 -7.40 12.09 -8.94
CA GLY A 55 -7.06 11.64 -10.30
C GLY A 55 -7.05 10.12 -10.50
N THR A 56 -7.81 9.36 -9.71
CA THR A 56 -8.16 7.97 -10.06
C THR A 56 -9.67 7.78 -10.04
N ALA A 57 -10.23 7.10 -11.03
CA ALA A 57 -11.62 6.64 -11.03
C ALA A 57 -11.70 5.13 -11.26
N LEU A 58 -12.63 4.47 -10.58
CA LEU A 58 -12.89 3.03 -10.69
C LEU A 58 -14.33 2.80 -11.11
N TYR A 59 -14.52 1.94 -12.11
CA TYR A 59 -15.83 1.52 -12.58
C TYR A 59 -15.91 0.01 -12.68
N ARG A 60 -17.01 -0.58 -12.21
CA ARG A 60 -17.34 -1.98 -12.47
C ARG A 60 -18.28 -2.04 -13.65
N PHE A 61 -17.95 -2.91 -14.60
CA PHE A 61 -18.84 -3.29 -15.69
C PHE A 61 -19.32 -4.71 -15.47
N THR A 62 -20.63 -4.90 -15.48
CA THR A 62 -21.26 -6.22 -15.37
C THR A 62 -22.18 -6.44 -16.54
N GLY A 63 -22.30 -7.69 -16.98
CA GLY A 63 -23.24 -8.04 -18.02
C GLY A 63 -23.34 -9.53 -18.28
N GLN A 64 -24.04 -9.85 -19.36
CA GLN A 64 -24.27 -11.22 -19.78
C GLN A 64 -24.07 -11.33 -21.30
N THR A 65 -23.54 -12.46 -21.76
CA THR A 65 -23.48 -12.78 -23.20
C THR A 65 -24.81 -13.32 -23.70
N GLU A 66 -25.01 -13.39 -25.02
CA GLU A 66 -26.14 -14.12 -25.62
C GLU A 66 -26.21 -15.59 -25.20
N GLN A 67 -25.06 -16.21 -24.92
CA GLN A 67 -24.95 -17.57 -24.40
C GLN A 67 -25.18 -17.67 -22.89
N ASN A 68 -25.75 -16.64 -22.27
CA ASN A 68 -26.06 -16.55 -20.84
C ASN A 68 -24.84 -16.60 -19.89
N VAL A 69 -23.62 -16.36 -20.37
CA VAL A 69 -22.43 -16.33 -19.52
C VAL A 69 -22.33 -14.95 -18.84
N LEU A 70 -22.36 -14.94 -17.50
CA LEU A 70 -22.15 -13.74 -16.70
C LEU A 70 -20.68 -13.32 -16.74
N TRP A 71 -20.44 -12.02 -16.92
CA TRP A 71 -19.10 -11.45 -16.93
C TRP A 71 -19.06 -10.17 -16.10
N SER A 72 -17.88 -9.91 -15.54
CA SER A 72 -17.59 -8.67 -14.81
C SER A 72 -16.13 -8.28 -15.06
N LEU A 73 -15.87 -6.97 -15.08
CA LEU A 73 -14.55 -6.39 -15.29
C LEU A 73 -14.47 -5.01 -14.64
N VAL A 74 -13.27 -4.65 -14.18
CA VAL A 74 -12.98 -3.36 -13.56
C VAL A 74 -12.21 -2.49 -14.54
N LEU A 75 -12.63 -1.23 -14.63
CA LEU A 75 -11.88 -0.16 -15.29
C LEU A 75 -11.27 0.76 -14.22
N LYS A 76 -9.95 0.88 -14.22
CA LYS A 76 -9.22 1.91 -13.49
C LYS A 76 -8.76 2.99 -14.46
N ILE A 77 -9.16 4.23 -14.20
CA ILE A 77 -8.72 5.42 -14.94
C ILE A 77 -7.74 6.18 -14.06
N LEU A 78 -6.55 6.43 -14.58
CA LEU A 78 -5.52 7.26 -13.97
C LEU A 78 -5.46 8.57 -14.77
N TYR A 79 -5.84 9.68 -14.15
CA TYR A 79 -5.81 11.00 -14.77
C TYR A 79 -4.43 11.63 -14.62
N GLU A 80 -4.02 12.35 -15.65
CA GLU A 80 -2.79 13.13 -15.65
C GLU A 80 -2.82 14.17 -14.51
N ARG A 81 -1.70 14.26 -13.80
CA ARG A 81 -1.44 15.34 -12.83
C ARG A 81 -0.37 16.27 -13.41
N PRO A 82 -0.78 17.44 -13.95
CA PRO A 82 0.15 18.35 -14.60
C PRO A 82 1.30 18.77 -13.68
N GLY A 83 2.53 18.70 -14.19
CA GLY A 83 3.74 19.06 -13.43
C GLY A 83 4.29 17.95 -12.53
N GLU A 84 3.63 16.79 -12.44
CA GLU A 84 4.16 15.64 -11.70
C GLU A 84 5.26 14.92 -12.49
N SER A 85 6.43 14.73 -11.87
CA SER A 85 7.56 13.98 -12.43
C SER A 85 7.34 12.46 -12.36
N GLU A 86 7.95 11.71 -13.28
CA GLU A 86 8.00 10.23 -13.24
C GLU A 86 8.70 9.69 -11.98
N THR A 87 9.57 10.50 -11.36
CA THR A 87 10.25 10.19 -10.11
C THR A 87 9.45 10.58 -8.86
N SER A 88 8.26 11.17 -9.00
CA SER A 88 7.39 11.52 -7.86
C SER A 88 7.06 10.25 -7.07
N PRO A 89 7.09 10.25 -5.71
CA PRO A 89 6.62 9.10 -4.94
C PRO A 89 5.18 8.68 -5.27
N TYR A 90 4.38 9.64 -5.75
CA TYR A 90 3.00 9.42 -6.16
C TYR A 90 2.80 9.47 -7.68
N TYR A 91 3.83 9.24 -8.52
CA TYR A 91 3.69 9.33 -9.99
C TYR A 91 2.41 8.66 -10.54
N TRP A 92 1.52 9.47 -11.12
CA TRP A 92 0.17 9.07 -11.52
C TRP A 92 0.11 7.91 -12.51
N LYS A 93 1.15 7.75 -13.33
CA LYS A 93 1.18 6.75 -14.41
C LYS A 93 1.89 5.45 -14.02
N ARG A 94 2.49 5.37 -12.82
CA ARG A 94 3.35 4.24 -12.42
C ARG A 94 2.68 2.88 -12.62
N GLU A 95 1.47 2.73 -12.10
CA GLU A 95 0.75 1.46 -12.18
C GLU A 95 0.44 1.05 -13.63
N TYR A 96 0.09 2.02 -14.49
CA TYR A 96 -0.14 1.76 -15.92
C TYR A 96 1.15 1.28 -16.61
N GLU A 97 2.27 1.96 -16.35
CA GLU A 97 3.57 1.56 -16.91
C GLU A 97 4.00 0.17 -16.40
N LEU A 98 3.77 -0.11 -15.12
CA LEU A 98 4.08 -1.39 -14.50
C LEU A 98 3.32 -2.55 -15.15
N TYR A 99 2.00 -2.46 -15.30
CA TYR A 99 1.24 -3.51 -15.97
C TYR A 99 1.60 -3.63 -17.46
N ARG A 100 1.85 -2.51 -18.14
CA ARG A 100 2.18 -2.49 -19.57
C ARG A 100 3.56 -3.08 -19.88
N SER A 101 4.52 -2.88 -18.99
CA SER A 101 5.91 -3.37 -19.14
C SER A 101 6.02 -4.90 -19.16
N GLY A 102 5.01 -5.60 -18.61
CA GLY A 102 5.07 -7.04 -18.40
C GLY A 102 6.00 -7.47 -17.26
N LEU A 103 6.49 -6.54 -16.44
CA LEU A 103 7.28 -6.84 -15.24
C LEU A 103 6.51 -7.80 -14.32
N LEU A 104 5.23 -7.53 -14.06
CA LEU A 104 4.40 -8.35 -13.17
C LEU A 104 4.06 -9.75 -13.73
N ASN A 105 4.26 -9.98 -15.02
CA ASN A 105 4.13 -11.33 -15.61
C ASN A 105 5.32 -12.23 -15.27
N ARG A 106 6.40 -11.65 -14.71
CA ARG A 106 7.65 -12.32 -14.35
C ARG A 106 7.88 -12.33 -12.83
N LEU A 107 6.83 -12.07 -12.04
CA LEU A 107 6.92 -12.21 -10.59
C LEU A 107 7.40 -13.62 -10.21
N PRO A 108 8.17 -13.75 -9.11
CA PRO A 108 8.56 -15.06 -8.62
C PRO A 108 7.31 -15.87 -8.25
N ASP A 109 7.34 -17.19 -8.51
CA ASP A 109 6.24 -18.09 -8.16
C ASP A 109 6.23 -18.36 -6.65
N VAL A 110 5.62 -17.45 -5.90
CA VAL A 110 5.61 -17.44 -4.42
C VAL A 110 4.20 -17.44 -3.84
N GLY A 111 3.20 -17.72 -4.66
CA GLY A 111 1.79 -17.62 -4.30
C GLY A 111 1.28 -16.18 -4.20
N LEU A 112 1.89 -15.25 -4.95
CA LEU A 112 1.39 -13.90 -5.17
C LEU A 112 1.34 -13.61 -6.66
N THR A 113 0.20 -13.13 -7.15
CA THR A 113 0.03 -12.79 -8.56
C THR A 113 -0.62 -11.40 -8.71
N PRO A 114 -0.37 -10.67 -9.80
CA PRO A 114 -1.17 -9.49 -10.13
C PRO A 114 -2.58 -9.88 -10.60
N PRO A 115 -3.53 -8.94 -10.71
CA PRO A 115 -4.77 -9.17 -11.44
C PRO A 115 -4.49 -9.49 -12.92
N THR A 116 -5.35 -10.28 -13.54
CA THR A 116 -5.38 -10.37 -15.01
C THR A 116 -5.70 -9.00 -15.59
N ILE A 117 -4.90 -8.55 -16.56
CA ILE A 117 -5.14 -7.33 -17.33
C ILE A 117 -5.67 -7.68 -18.71
N TYR A 118 -6.87 -7.18 -19.03
CA TYR A 118 -7.55 -7.44 -20.30
C TYR A 118 -7.23 -6.42 -21.38
N GLY A 119 -6.84 -5.21 -21.01
CA GLY A 119 -6.55 -4.17 -21.99
C GLY A 119 -6.12 -2.85 -21.39
N PHE A 120 -5.61 -2.00 -22.27
CA PHE A 120 -5.15 -0.66 -21.96
C PHE A 120 -5.74 0.33 -22.97
N ALA A 121 -5.93 1.57 -22.55
CA ALA A 121 -6.11 2.69 -23.46
C ALA A 121 -5.33 3.90 -22.94
N GLN A 122 -4.72 4.67 -23.84
CA GLN A 122 -4.01 5.88 -23.49
C GLN A 122 -4.67 7.06 -24.18
N PHE A 123 -4.93 8.12 -23.42
CA PHE A 123 -5.47 9.39 -23.87
C PHE A 123 -4.46 10.50 -23.57
N SER A 124 -4.75 11.72 -23.99
CA SER A 124 -3.89 12.88 -23.72
C SER A 124 -3.82 13.22 -22.23
N ASP A 125 -4.90 12.98 -21.49
CA ASP A 125 -5.12 13.41 -20.10
C ASP A 125 -5.28 12.23 -19.12
N SER A 126 -5.20 10.99 -19.60
CA SER A 126 -5.46 9.81 -18.77
C SER A 126 -4.97 8.50 -19.38
N CYS A 127 -4.82 7.50 -18.52
CA CYS A 127 -4.49 6.13 -18.87
C CYS A 127 -5.54 5.19 -18.26
N TRP A 128 -5.99 4.21 -19.04
CA TRP A 128 -7.02 3.27 -18.65
C TRP A 128 -6.43 1.87 -18.55
N ILE A 129 -6.81 1.16 -17.49
CA ILE A 129 -6.44 -0.23 -17.24
C ILE A 129 -7.73 -1.03 -17.06
N TRP A 130 -7.96 -1.98 -17.96
CA TRP A 130 -9.05 -2.95 -17.86
C TRP A 130 -8.53 -4.22 -17.19
N MET A 131 -9.11 -4.60 -16.06
CA MET A 131 -8.62 -5.69 -15.23
C MET A 131 -9.74 -6.60 -14.75
N ALA A 132 -9.37 -7.77 -14.22
CA ALA A 132 -10.29 -8.70 -13.58
C ALA A 132 -11.07 -8.05 -12.43
N ASP A 133 -12.39 -8.30 -12.38
CA ASP A 133 -13.19 -8.08 -11.19
C ASP A 133 -13.02 -9.29 -10.26
N ILE A 134 -12.13 -9.13 -9.28
CA ILE A 134 -11.69 -10.22 -8.42
C ILE A 134 -12.70 -10.42 -7.29
N GLN A 135 -13.08 -11.68 -7.06
CA GLN A 135 -13.84 -12.07 -5.89
C GLN A 135 -12.87 -12.46 -4.78
N ASP A 136 -13.06 -11.86 -3.60
CA ASP A 136 -12.30 -12.24 -2.42
C ASP A 136 -12.98 -13.42 -1.71
N GLU A 137 -12.31 -14.57 -1.67
CA GLU A 137 -12.82 -15.75 -0.98
C GLU A 137 -12.79 -15.60 0.55
N LYS A 138 -12.04 -14.61 1.06
CA LYS A 138 -11.87 -14.41 2.51
C LYS A 138 -11.95 -12.96 2.94
N LYS A 139 -13.19 -12.52 3.19
CA LYS A 139 -13.48 -11.16 3.63
C LYS A 139 -12.88 -10.78 4.98
N SER A 140 -12.77 -11.72 5.94
CA SER A 140 -12.30 -11.44 7.30
C SER A 140 -11.00 -12.20 7.59
N TRP A 141 -10.03 -11.49 8.15
CA TRP A 141 -8.71 -12.04 8.47
C TRP A 141 -8.60 -12.33 9.96
N ALA A 142 -8.18 -13.55 10.28
CA ALA A 142 -7.60 -13.87 11.56
C ALA A 142 -6.10 -13.56 11.55
N LEU A 143 -5.47 -13.56 12.72
CA LEU A 143 -4.02 -13.32 12.84
C LEU A 143 -3.17 -14.30 11.99
N ALA A 144 -3.64 -15.54 11.84
CA ALA A 144 -2.99 -16.54 11.01
C ALA A 144 -2.93 -16.14 9.52
N ASP A 145 -3.92 -15.39 9.03
CA ASP A 145 -3.96 -14.95 7.63
C ASP A 145 -2.91 -13.88 7.36
N TYR A 146 -2.77 -12.92 8.27
CA TYR A 146 -1.68 -11.94 8.23
C TYR A 146 -0.32 -12.61 8.15
N ARG A 147 -0.09 -13.65 8.97
CA ARG A 147 1.16 -14.41 8.95
C ARG A 147 1.39 -15.13 7.62
N VAL A 148 0.35 -15.77 7.05
CA VAL A 148 0.44 -16.47 5.75
C VAL A 148 0.78 -15.50 4.64
N VAL A 149 0.07 -14.36 4.57
CA VAL A 149 0.31 -13.35 3.54
C VAL A 149 1.69 -12.72 3.71
N SER A 150 2.10 -12.41 4.93
CA SER A 150 3.44 -11.85 5.20
C SER A 150 4.55 -12.83 4.84
N ARG A 151 4.34 -14.13 5.02
CA ARG A 151 5.26 -15.17 4.51
C ARG A 151 5.36 -15.15 3.00
N ARG A 152 4.25 -14.97 2.28
CA ARG A 152 4.27 -14.81 0.81
C ARG A 152 5.02 -13.54 0.39
N LEU A 153 4.81 -12.41 1.09
CA LEU A 153 5.56 -11.17 0.87
C LEU A 153 7.07 -11.35 1.14
N GLY A 154 7.42 -12.10 2.18
CA GLY A 154 8.80 -12.47 2.48
C GLY A 154 9.46 -13.29 1.38
N ARG A 155 8.73 -14.26 0.81
CA ARG A 155 9.22 -15.00 -0.37
C ARG A 155 9.38 -14.10 -1.59
N PHE A 156 8.42 -13.20 -1.82
CA PHE A 156 8.45 -12.23 -2.91
C PHE A 156 9.68 -11.33 -2.83
N ASN A 157 9.87 -10.59 -1.73
CA ASN A 157 11.05 -9.74 -1.57
C ASN A 157 12.34 -10.58 -1.53
N GLY A 158 12.33 -11.72 -0.82
CA GLY A 158 13.50 -12.61 -0.71
C GLY A 158 13.99 -13.15 -2.06
N ALA A 159 13.11 -13.33 -3.03
CA ALA A 159 13.48 -13.75 -4.38
C ALA A 159 14.37 -12.70 -5.08
N TYR A 160 14.11 -11.41 -4.90
CA TYR A 160 14.94 -10.32 -5.43
C TYR A 160 16.22 -10.09 -4.62
N LEU A 161 16.22 -10.45 -3.33
CA LEU A 161 17.43 -10.41 -2.51
C LEU A 161 18.43 -11.52 -2.90
N CYS A 162 17.95 -12.68 -3.35
CA CYS A 162 18.80 -13.87 -3.53
C CYS A 162 19.01 -14.27 -4.99
N ASN A 163 17.97 -14.16 -5.82
CA ASN A 163 17.87 -14.95 -7.06
C ASN A 163 17.47 -14.12 -8.30
N GLN A 164 17.02 -12.88 -8.14
CA GLN A 164 16.50 -12.05 -9.23
C GLN A 164 17.08 -10.63 -9.19
N PRO A 165 17.34 -10.00 -10.35
CA PRO A 165 17.72 -8.60 -10.37
C PRO A 165 16.55 -7.71 -9.96
N ILE A 166 16.84 -6.67 -9.17
CA ILE A 166 15.87 -5.65 -8.80
C ILE A 166 15.57 -4.79 -10.04
N PRO A 167 14.29 -4.62 -10.43
CA PRO A 167 13.92 -3.71 -11.52
C PRO A 167 14.29 -2.25 -11.22
N ASP A 168 14.76 -1.52 -12.23
CA ASP A 168 15.31 -0.17 -12.11
C ASP A 168 14.73 0.83 -13.13
N ASP A 169 13.57 0.51 -13.73
CA ASP A 169 12.84 1.44 -14.59
C ASP A 169 12.56 2.77 -13.87
N VAL A 170 12.80 3.90 -14.53
CA VAL A 170 12.76 5.26 -13.93
C VAL A 170 11.41 5.64 -13.30
N TRP A 171 10.32 5.05 -13.79
CA TRP A 171 8.96 5.30 -13.29
C TRP A 171 8.59 4.45 -12.07
N LEU A 172 9.42 3.48 -11.68
CA LEU A 172 9.26 2.76 -10.42
C LEU A 172 9.52 3.69 -9.24
N SER A 173 8.91 3.39 -8.10
CA SER A 173 9.26 4.10 -6.88
C SER A 173 10.68 3.75 -6.45
N ASP A 174 11.38 4.72 -5.85
CA ASP A 174 12.68 4.51 -5.22
C ASP A 174 12.67 5.14 -3.83
N SER A 175 12.94 4.32 -2.80
CA SER A 175 12.94 4.74 -1.39
C SER A 175 11.67 5.51 -1.00
N TRP A 176 10.50 4.97 -1.35
CA TRP A 176 9.19 5.66 -1.26
C TRP A 176 8.96 6.34 0.10
N HIS A 177 9.26 5.65 1.21
CA HIS A 177 9.08 6.19 2.56
C HIS A 177 9.93 7.43 2.85
N CYS A 178 11.11 7.54 2.24
CA CYS A 178 11.93 8.76 2.32
C CYS A 178 11.41 9.86 1.40
N ALA A 179 10.98 9.50 0.19
CA ALA A 179 10.48 10.45 -0.79
C ALA A 179 9.21 11.20 -0.35
N ILE A 180 8.41 10.63 0.57
CA ILE A 180 7.22 11.29 1.13
C ILE A 180 7.49 12.25 2.28
N VAL A 181 8.72 12.32 2.79
CA VAL A 181 9.06 13.08 4.00
C VAL A 181 9.22 14.59 3.74
N PRO A 182 9.89 15.06 2.68
CA PRO A 182 10.11 16.50 2.47
C PRO A 182 8.81 17.33 2.46
N PRO A 183 7.71 16.89 1.83
CA PRO A 183 6.43 17.63 1.85
C PRO A 183 5.78 17.77 3.24
N LEU A 184 6.28 17.10 4.27
CA LEU A 184 5.73 17.15 5.62
C LEU A 184 6.24 18.37 6.42
N ALA A 185 7.27 19.08 5.95
CA ALA A 185 7.93 20.15 6.69
C ALA A 185 6.95 21.23 7.21
N ASP A 186 6.07 21.72 6.34
CA ASP A 186 5.06 22.73 6.69
C ASP A 186 4.17 22.30 7.86
N THR A 187 3.86 21.00 7.97
CA THR A 187 3.03 20.47 9.06
C THR A 187 3.78 20.55 10.39
N PHE A 188 5.05 20.15 10.41
CA PHE A 188 5.83 20.13 11.65
C PHE A 188 6.28 21.53 12.08
N GLU A 189 6.48 22.47 11.14
CA GLU A 189 6.69 23.89 11.43
C GLU A 189 5.47 24.54 12.06
N ARG A 190 4.26 24.11 11.66
CA ARG A 190 2.98 24.65 12.13
C ARG A 190 2.28 23.78 13.16
N LEU A 191 3.00 22.85 13.78
CA LEU A 191 2.41 21.89 14.72
C LEU A 191 1.70 22.60 15.89
N ASP A 192 2.23 23.72 16.36
CA ASP A 192 1.61 24.56 17.39
C ASP A 192 0.25 25.14 16.98
N ASP A 193 0.06 25.46 15.71
CA ASP A 193 -1.23 25.96 15.20
C ASP A 193 -2.29 24.86 15.29
N PHE A 194 -1.95 23.65 14.83
CA PHE A 194 -2.84 22.49 14.91
C PHE A 194 -3.23 22.17 16.36
N MET A 195 -2.27 22.30 17.28
CA MET A 195 -2.46 22.02 18.70
C MET A 195 -3.40 22.99 19.43
N GLN A 196 -3.90 24.04 18.77
CA GLN A 196 -4.99 24.86 19.30
C GLN A 196 -6.35 24.15 19.21
N HIS A 197 -6.48 23.12 18.36
CA HIS A 197 -7.72 22.39 18.14
C HIS A 197 -7.89 21.24 19.16
N PRO A 198 -9.06 21.09 19.83
CA PRO A 198 -9.25 20.05 20.85
C PRO A 198 -9.03 18.62 20.34
N LEU A 199 -9.48 18.29 19.12
CA LEU A 199 -9.25 16.96 18.53
C LEU A 199 -7.77 16.70 18.24
N ALA A 200 -7.01 17.74 17.86
CA ALA A 200 -5.57 17.60 17.65
C ALA A 200 -4.85 17.33 18.98
N GLN A 201 -5.25 18.00 20.07
CA GLN A 201 -4.73 17.74 21.41
C GLN A 201 -5.05 16.32 21.92
N CYS A 202 -6.23 15.80 21.56
CA CYS A 202 -6.60 14.42 21.88
C CYS A 202 -5.74 13.42 21.11
N ALA A 203 -5.60 13.58 19.79
CA ALA A 203 -4.79 12.68 18.97
C ALA A 203 -3.29 12.78 19.28
N LEU A 204 -2.81 13.99 19.60
CA LEU A 204 -1.41 14.31 19.91
C LEU A 204 -1.34 14.97 21.30
N PRO A 205 -1.37 14.20 22.39
CA PRO A 205 -1.26 14.79 23.72
C PRO A 205 0.00 15.66 23.84
N LEU A 206 -0.10 16.82 24.49
CA LEU A 206 1.02 17.75 24.63
C LEU A 206 2.28 17.08 25.20
N THR A 207 2.11 16.10 26.09
CA THR A 207 3.20 15.30 26.67
C THR A 207 4.00 14.48 25.65
N GLU A 208 3.46 14.27 24.44
CA GLU A 208 4.07 13.50 23.36
C GLU A 208 4.58 14.40 22.22
N LYS A 209 4.27 15.70 22.24
CA LYS A 209 4.63 16.66 21.19
C LYS A 209 6.15 16.77 21.04
N GLU A 210 6.89 16.94 22.13
CA GLU A 210 8.35 17.10 22.10
C GLU A 210 9.04 15.84 21.57
N ALA A 211 8.54 14.66 21.93
CA ALA A 211 9.04 13.39 21.42
C ALA A 211 8.86 13.29 19.90
N ILE A 212 7.70 13.71 19.38
CA ILE A 212 7.40 13.68 17.95
C ILE A 212 8.26 14.70 17.19
N LEU A 213 8.46 15.90 17.74
CA LEU A 213 9.38 16.87 17.15
C LEU A 213 10.83 16.37 17.15
N SER A 214 11.28 15.66 18.20
CA SER A 214 12.60 15.01 18.20
C SER A 214 12.70 13.98 17.07
N ILE A 215 11.70 13.10 16.92
CA ILE A 215 11.67 12.11 15.84
C ILE A 215 11.68 12.78 14.46
N TRP A 216 10.95 13.89 14.30
CA TRP A 216 10.98 14.69 13.06
C TRP A 216 12.40 15.20 12.75
N GLN A 217 13.18 15.63 13.74
CA GLN A 217 14.57 16.05 13.52
C GLN A 217 15.51 14.88 13.17
N GLU A 218 15.15 13.65 13.52
CA GLU A 218 15.91 12.44 13.21
C GLU A 218 15.52 11.79 11.86
N ARG A 219 14.57 12.37 11.11
CA ARG A 219 14.08 11.80 9.84
C ARG A 219 15.20 11.42 8.85
N ASP A 220 16.25 12.24 8.74
CA ASP A 220 17.38 11.98 7.84
C ASP A 220 18.21 10.79 8.32
N ARG A 221 18.31 10.57 9.65
CA ARG A 221 18.98 9.39 10.24
C ARG A 221 18.27 8.11 9.83
N PHE A 222 16.93 8.08 9.89
CA PHE A 222 16.16 6.91 9.47
C PHE A 222 16.26 6.67 7.96
N CYS A 223 16.24 7.72 7.15
CA CYS A 223 16.43 7.59 5.70
C CYS A 223 17.82 7.08 5.32
N ASN A 224 18.86 7.60 5.98
CA ASN A 224 20.23 7.12 5.76
C ASN A 224 20.36 5.64 6.15
N ALA A 225 19.73 5.20 7.24
CA ALA A 225 19.69 3.80 7.62
C ALA A 225 19.07 2.94 6.50
N LEU A 226 17.87 3.30 6.02
CA LEU A 226 17.20 2.58 4.93
C LEU A 226 18.06 2.46 3.66
N ALA A 227 18.78 3.52 3.30
CA ALA A 227 19.66 3.53 2.13
C ALA A 227 20.85 2.54 2.22
N THR A 228 21.26 2.15 3.44
CA THR A 228 22.37 1.21 3.66
C THR A 228 21.93 -0.25 3.75
N LEU A 229 20.65 -0.50 3.93
CA LEU A 229 20.10 -1.85 4.10
C LEU A 229 20.03 -2.60 2.75
N PRO A 230 19.98 -3.95 2.78
CA PRO A 230 19.70 -4.75 1.58
C PRO A 230 18.43 -4.27 0.88
N GLN A 231 18.55 -3.97 -0.41
CA GLN A 231 17.44 -3.49 -1.23
C GLN A 231 16.71 -4.66 -1.91
N THR A 232 15.41 -4.51 -2.14
CA THR A 232 14.55 -5.47 -2.81
C THR A 232 13.48 -4.76 -3.64
N PHE A 233 12.80 -5.49 -4.51
CA PHE A 233 11.56 -5.02 -5.13
C PHE A 233 10.37 -5.26 -4.19
N CYS A 234 9.56 -4.22 -4.01
CA CYS A 234 8.42 -4.19 -3.09
C CYS A 234 7.14 -3.72 -3.78
N HIS A 235 5.99 -4.14 -3.26
CA HIS A 235 4.68 -3.61 -3.58
C HIS A 235 4.40 -2.30 -2.83
N LEU A 236 4.83 -2.22 -1.56
CA LEU A 236 4.74 -1.06 -0.65
C LEU A 236 3.33 -0.61 -0.25
N ASP A 237 2.29 -1.05 -0.95
CA ASP A 237 0.88 -0.82 -0.56
C ASP A 237 0.12 -2.14 -0.24
N ALA A 238 0.83 -3.15 0.28
CA ALA A 238 0.26 -4.48 0.53
C ALA A 238 -0.46 -4.51 1.89
N PHE A 239 -1.79 -4.41 1.88
CA PHE A 239 -2.65 -4.58 3.06
C PHE A 239 -3.96 -5.25 2.70
N ARG A 240 -4.76 -5.65 3.70
CA ARG A 240 -5.98 -6.46 3.53
C ARG A 240 -6.91 -5.99 2.40
N ARG A 241 -7.10 -4.68 2.16
CA ARG A 241 -8.02 -4.19 1.10
C ARG A 241 -7.44 -4.32 -0.31
N ASN A 242 -6.13 -4.52 -0.44
CA ASN A 242 -5.43 -4.70 -1.72
C ASN A 242 -5.03 -6.16 -1.97
N ILE A 243 -5.47 -7.09 -1.11
CA ILE A 243 -5.07 -8.50 -1.16
C ILE A 243 -6.30 -9.37 -1.16
N PHE A 244 -6.50 -10.09 -2.26
CA PHE A 244 -7.64 -10.98 -2.46
C PHE A 244 -7.18 -12.42 -2.27
N HIS A 245 -7.88 -13.17 -1.43
CA HIS A 245 -7.56 -14.57 -1.20
C HIS A 245 -8.17 -15.47 -2.27
N ARG A 246 -7.37 -16.45 -2.71
CA ARG A 246 -7.85 -17.66 -3.37
C ARG A 246 -7.36 -18.88 -2.60
N GLU A 247 -7.93 -20.05 -2.87
CA GLU A 247 -7.60 -21.30 -2.16
C GLU A 247 -6.10 -21.55 -1.96
N GLN A 248 -5.25 -21.24 -2.96
CA GLN A 248 -3.81 -21.57 -2.93
C GLN A 248 -2.86 -20.35 -2.91
N ASP A 249 -3.33 -19.17 -3.31
CA ASP A 249 -2.49 -17.98 -3.48
C ASP A 249 -3.22 -16.70 -3.07
N SER A 250 -2.61 -15.55 -3.36
CA SER A 250 -3.22 -14.24 -3.18
C SER A 250 -3.01 -13.38 -4.41
N ILE A 251 -4.03 -12.60 -4.77
CA ILE A 251 -3.91 -11.58 -5.81
C ILE A 251 -3.64 -10.24 -5.14
N LEU A 252 -2.57 -9.57 -5.56
CA LEU A 252 -2.23 -8.21 -5.13
C LEU A 252 -2.67 -7.22 -6.20
N ILE A 253 -3.42 -6.21 -5.79
CA ILE A 253 -3.84 -5.09 -6.64
C ILE A 253 -3.22 -3.79 -6.15
N ASP A 254 -3.35 -2.74 -6.96
CA ASP A 254 -2.90 -1.38 -6.65
C ASP A 254 -1.39 -1.26 -6.46
N TRP A 255 -0.67 -1.53 -7.55
CA TRP A 255 0.78 -1.48 -7.58
C TRP A 255 1.33 -0.06 -7.79
N ALA A 256 0.56 0.98 -7.46
CA ALA A 256 0.92 2.37 -7.71
C ALA A 256 2.13 2.87 -6.89
N MET A 257 2.51 2.15 -5.83
CA MET A 257 3.70 2.43 -5.02
C MET A 257 4.87 1.49 -5.29
N ALA A 258 4.72 0.52 -6.20
CA ALA A 258 5.72 -0.52 -6.39
C ALA A 258 7.08 0.04 -6.81
N GLY A 259 8.15 -0.55 -6.28
CA GLY A 259 9.49 -0.03 -6.51
C GLY A 259 10.57 -0.65 -5.65
N ARG A 260 11.75 -0.04 -5.71
CA ARG A 260 12.92 -0.42 -4.92
C ARG A 260 12.80 0.16 -3.51
N ALA A 261 12.99 -0.70 -2.51
CA ALA A 261 12.98 -0.33 -1.10
C ALA A 261 13.87 -1.27 -0.27
N ALA A 262 14.21 -0.87 0.94
CA ALA A 262 14.94 -1.71 1.88
C ALA A 262 14.11 -2.91 2.33
N ILE A 263 14.82 -3.98 2.71
CA ILE A 263 14.25 -5.15 3.36
C ILE A 263 13.43 -4.74 4.60
N GLY A 264 12.22 -5.29 4.73
CA GLY A 264 11.29 -4.96 5.82
C GLY A 264 10.31 -3.82 5.53
N GLU A 265 10.59 -2.92 4.58
CA GLU A 265 9.69 -1.81 4.25
C GLU A 265 8.30 -2.27 3.74
N GLU A 266 8.24 -3.42 3.07
CA GLU A 266 7.01 -4.05 2.57
C GLU A 266 5.93 -4.22 3.65
N LEU A 267 6.34 -4.43 4.91
CA LEU A 267 5.42 -4.73 6.01
C LEU A 267 4.71 -3.49 6.55
N VAL A 268 5.22 -2.30 6.24
CA VAL A 268 4.75 -1.04 6.83
C VAL A 268 3.27 -0.84 6.57
N THR A 269 2.82 -0.97 5.32
CA THR A 269 1.41 -0.74 4.98
C THR A 269 0.50 -1.83 5.54
N MET A 270 0.94 -3.09 5.53
CA MET A 270 0.21 -4.23 6.13
C MET A 270 -0.12 -3.96 7.60
N VAL A 271 0.89 -3.62 8.41
CA VAL A 271 0.70 -3.39 9.85
C VAL A 271 0.02 -2.06 10.10
N SER A 272 0.48 -1.00 9.44
CA SER A 272 -0.04 0.34 9.69
C SER A 272 -1.53 0.41 9.36
N LEU A 273 -1.96 0.12 8.14
CA LEU A 273 -3.37 0.27 7.79
C LEU A 273 -4.29 -0.72 8.54
N SER A 274 -3.80 -1.91 8.89
CA SER A 274 -4.60 -2.83 9.71
C SER A 274 -4.83 -2.32 11.13
N ILE A 275 -3.85 -1.68 11.76
CA ILE A 275 -4.06 -1.01 13.06
C ILE A 275 -4.95 0.22 12.87
N TYR A 276 -4.83 0.94 11.75
CA TYR A 276 -5.62 2.17 11.50
C TYR A 276 -7.12 1.88 11.43
N PHE A 277 -7.47 0.75 10.80
CA PHE A 277 -8.85 0.31 10.64
C PHE A 277 -9.30 -0.67 11.73
N ALA A 278 -8.51 -0.86 12.79
CA ALA A 278 -8.89 -1.72 13.90
C ALA A 278 -9.84 -1.00 14.86
N GLU A 279 -10.82 -1.72 15.38
CA GLU A 279 -11.72 -1.22 16.44
C GLU A 279 -10.96 -0.98 17.76
N HIS A 280 -10.01 -1.86 18.09
CA HIS A 280 -9.17 -1.77 19.29
C HIS A 280 -7.68 -1.83 18.92
N PRO A 281 -7.10 -0.72 18.43
CA PRO A 281 -5.73 -0.72 17.92
C PRO A 281 -4.68 -1.03 19.00
N ALA A 282 -4.90 -0.60 20.25
CA ALA A 282 -3.96 -0.80 21.35
C ALA A 282 -3.74 -2.29 21.69
N ASP A 283 -4.79 -3.10 21.63
CA ASP A 283 -4.73 -4.53 21.95
C ASP A 283 -4.22 -5.37 20.77
N PHE A 284 -4.34 -4.84 19.54
CA PHE A 284 -4.07 -5.58 18.31
C PHE A 284 -2.67 -5.31 17.73
N ALA A 285 -2.10 -4.14 17.97
CA ALA A 285 -0.89 -3.69 17.28
C ALA A 285 0.31 -4.63 17.50
N ASP A 286 0.60 -4.99 18.76
CA ASP A 286 1.77 -5.79 19.10
C ASP A 286 1.66 -7.23 18.61
N VAL A 287 0.48 -7.84 18.76
CA VAL A 287 0.24 -9.21 18.28
C VAL A 287 0.26 -9.28 16.74
N LEU A 288 -0.23 -8.25 16.06
CA LEU A 288 -0.17 -8.15 14.61
C LEU A 288 1.27 -8.01 14.12
N ASP A 289 2.04 -7.11 14.75
CA ASP A 289 3.44 -6.85 14.43
C ASP A 289 4.28 -8.14 14.48
N GLU A 290 4.17 -8.88 15.58
CA GLU A 290 4.88 -10.15 15.77
C GLU A 290 4.47 -11.19 14.72
N ALA A 291 3.17 -11.33 14.44
CA ALA A 291 2.67 -12.30 13.48
C ALA A 291 3.11 -11.97 12.04
N VAL A 292 3.05 -10.69 11.65
CA VAL A 292 3.46 -10.21 10.33
C VAL A 292 4.97 -10.34 10.16
N PHE A 293 5.77 -9.85 11.11
CA PHE A 293 7.22 -9.90 11.03
C PHE A 293 7.74 -11.34 11.04
N SER A 294 7.22 -12.20 11.92
CA SER A 294 7.62 -13.62 11.95
C SER A 294 7.24 -14.36 10.66
N GLY A 295 6.07 -14.05 10.07
CA GLY A 295 5.67 -14.55 8.77
C GLY A 295 6.66 -14.14 7.68
N TYR A 296 6.99 -12.85 7.62
CA TYR A 296 7.93 -12.29 6.65
C TYR A 296 9.31 -12.94 6.72
N ILE A 297 9.90 -13.04 7.91
CA ILE A 297 11.19 -13.71 8.11
C ILE A 297 11.12 -15.17 7.65
N ALA A 298 10.06 -15.91 8.00
CA ALA A 298 9.90 -17.29 7.52
C ALA A 298 9.86 -17.35 5.98
N GLY A 299 9.24 -16.37 5.33
CA GLY A 299 9.17 -16.25 3.88
C GLY A 299 10.55 -15.99 3.25
N LEU A 300 11.33 -15.08 3.82
CA LEU A 300 12.70 -14.81 3.40
C LEU A 300 13.57 -16.08 3.49
N ARG A 301 13.43 -16.85 4.58
CA ARG A 301 14.16 -18.11 4.77
C ARG A 301 13.76 -19.19 3.76
N ASP A 302 12.48 -19.27 3.40
CA ASP A 302 11.97 -20.25 2.42
C ASP A 302 12.67 -20.12 1.05
N VAL A 303 13.08 -18.91 0.67
CA VAL A 303 13.76 -18.63 -0.61
C VAL A 303 15.28 -18.49 -0.47
N GLY A 304 15.81 -18.84 0.71
CA GLY A 304 17.24 -18.98 0.94
C GLY A 304 17.95 -17.72 1.47
N TRP A 305 17.24 -16.64 1.80
CA TRP A 305 17.88 -15.46 2.39
C TRP A 305 18.43 -15.80 3.77
N GLN A 306 19.75 -15.70 3.94
CA GLN A 306 20.44 -16.04 5.20
C GLN A 306 20.90 -14.83 6.03
N GLY A 307 20.56 -13.61 5.61
CA GLY A 307 20.98 -12.38 6.29
C GLY A 307 20.47 -12.24 7.72
N ASP A 308 21.02 -11.29 8.45
CA ASP A 308 20.61 -10.98 9.82
C ASP A 308 19.19 -10.40 9.84
N THR A 309 18.29 -11.02 10.62
CA THR A 309 16.90 -10.57 10.76
C THR A 309 16.78 -9.18 11.38
N GLN A 310 17.77 -8.74 12.16
CA GLN A 310 17.77 -7.38 12.71
C GLN A 310 17.83 -6.31 11.60
N LEU A 311 18.43 -6.60 10.45
CA LEU A 311 18.42 -5.68 9.29
C LEU A 311 17.01 -5.48 8.73
N ALA A 312 16.24 -6.57 8.63
CA ALA A 312 14.84 -6.50 8.22
C ALA A 312 13.98 -5.78 9.26
N ARG A 313 14.27 -5.97 10.56
CA ARG A 313 13.56 -5.27 11.64
C ARG A 313 13.85 -3.78 11.60
N LEU A 314 15.12 -3.39 11.44
CA LEU A 314 15.53 -2.00 11.32
C LEU A 314 14.86 -1.32 10.12
N GLY A 315 14.85 -1.98 8.95
CA GLY A 315 14.20 -1.43 7.76
C GLY A 315 12.70 -1.21 7.96
N TYR A 316 12.02 -2.18 8.58
CA TYR A 316 10.62 -2.03 8.96
C TYR A 316 10.38 -0.89 9.96
N CYS A 317 11.15 -0.80 11.05
CA CYS A 317 10.97 0.23 12.08
C CYS A 317 11.25 1.64 11.52
N CYS A 318 12.35 1.83 10.78
CA CYS A 318 12.68 3.11 10.16
C CYS A 318 11.59 3.56 9.20
N ALA A 319 11.13 2.69 8.29
CA ALA A 319 10.08 3.05 7.34
C ALA A 319 8.71 3.27 8.01
N MET A 320 8.39 2.50 9.06
CA MET A 320 7.19 2.72 9.88
C MET A 320 7.21 4.09 10.56
N VAL A 321 8.35 4.55 11.05
CA VAL A 321 8.53 5.90 11.62
C VAL A 321 8.24 6.97 10.58
N LEU A 322 8.82 6.87 9.38
CA LEU A 322 8.60 7.84 8.30
C LEU A 322 7.13 7.86 7.86
N ARG A 323 6.50 6.69 7.75
CA ARG A 323 5.06 6.58 7.52
C ARG A 323 4.24 7.15 8.69
N GLY A 324 4.70 6.98 9.93
CA GLY A 324 4.10 7.55 11.12
C GLY A 324 4.11 9.07 11.13
N LEU A 325 5.20 9.70 10.69
CA LEU A 325 5.29 11.15 10.50
C LEU A 325 4.29 11.64 9.43
N ALA A 326 4.15 10.92 8.32
CA ALA A 326 3.12 11.22 7.32
C ALA A 326 1.69 11.06 7.89
N GLY A 327 1.50 10.06 8.76
CA GLY A 327 0.27 9.86 9.52
C GLY A 327 -0.08 11.05 10.40
N VAL A 328 0.88 11.67 11.08
CA VAL A 328 0.65 12.91 11.87
C VAL A 328 0.03 14.00 11.00
N GLN A 329 0.61 14.28 9.83
CA GLN A 329 0.05 15.27 8.90
C GLN A 329 -1.37 14.92 8.46
N GLN A 330 -1.57 13.66 8.05
CA GLN A 330 -2.87 13.16 7.60
C GLN A 330 -3.93 13.36 8.69
N ASP A 331 -3.67 12.85 9.89
CA ASP A 331 -4.60 12.86 11.00
C ASP A 331 -4.94 14.30 11.38
N LEU A 332 -3.93 15.17 11.53
CA LEU A 332 -4.16 16.57 11.91
C LEU A 332 -5.01 17.32 10.89
N LYS A 333 -4.71 17.18 9.59
CA LYS A 333 -5.51 17.82 8.53
C LYS A 333 -6.96 17.36 8.54
N LEU A 334 -7.20 16.06 8.77
CA LEU A 334 -8.56 15.50 8.84
C LEU A 334 -9.32 15.94 10.10
N LEU A 335 -8.63 16.04 11.24
CA LEU A 335 -9.26 16.38 12.52
C LEU A 335 -9.64 17.86 12.60
N VAL A 336 -8.85 18.77 12.00
CA VAL A 336 -9.14 20.21 12.06
C VAL A 336 -10.09 20.71 10.97
N ASP A 337 -10.32 19.91 9.92
CA ASP A 337 -11.25 20.24 8.84
C ASP A 337 -12.64 19.68 9.12
N GLU A 338 -13.46 20.45 9.85
CA GLU A 338 -14.82 20.06 10.27
C GLU A 338 -15.74 19.74 9.09
N ASP A 339 -15.54 20.38 7.93
CA ASP A 339 -16.35 20.16 6.73
C ASP A 339 -16.16 18.74 6.17
N GLN A 340 -15.01 18.11 6.44
CA GLN A 340 -14.70 16.76 5.99
C GLN A 340 -15.13 15.66 6.98
N HIS A 341 -15.51 16.00 8.21
CA HIS A 341 -15.75 15.01 9.26
C HIS A 341 -16.82 13.98 8.89
N ALA A 342 -17.91 14.40 8.23
CA ALA A 342 -18.99 13.47 7.84
C ALA A 342 -18.52 12.45 6.78
N GLN A 343 -17.78 12.92 5.77
CA GLN A 343 -17.19 12.04 4.75
C GLN A 343 -16.15 11.11 5.37
N PHE A 344 -15.35 11.65 6.29
CA PHE A 344 -14.32 10.90 6.98
C PHE A 344 -14.89 9.74 7.81
N ARG A 345 -15.91 10.00 8.65
CA ARG A 345 -16.59 8.96 9.44
C ARG A 345 -17.11 7.82 8.55
N LYS A 346 -17.76 8.15 7.43
CA LYS A 346 -18.26 7.16 6.47
C LYS A 346 -17.13 6.32 5.86
N MET A 347 -15.97 6.91 5.62
CA MET A 347 -14.83 6.24 4.98
C MET A 347 -14.15 5.22 5.91
N ILE A 348 -14.13 5.49 7.22
CA ILE A 348 -13.58 4.57 8.23
C ILE A 348 -14.66 3.69 8.88
N ASP A 349 -15.90 3.74 8.37
CA ASP A 349 -17.06 2.97 8.86
C ASP A 349 -17.39 3.22 10.33
N TYR A 350 -17.28 4.48 10.78
CA TYR A 350 -17.57 4.89 12.14
C TYR A 350 -19.02 5.37 12.29
N GLU A 351 -19.71 4.92 13.34
CA GLU A 351 -21.09 5.31 13.61
C GLU A 351 -21.21 6.79 13.98
N ASP A 352 -22.28 7.45 13.53
CA ASP A 352 -22.48 8.86 13.80
C ASP A 352 -22.92 9.07 15.25
N SER A 353 -22.10 9.77 16.04
CA SER A 353 -22.39 10.11 17.42
C SER A 353 -21.78 11.47 17.78
N PRO A 354 -22.28 12.15 18.83
CA PRO A 354 -21.70 13.41 19.30
C PRO A 354 -20.23 13.29 19.75
N THR A 355 -19.76 12.08 20.06
CA THR A 355 -18.39 11.80 20.54
C THR A 355 -17.49 11.16 19.48
N ALA A 356 -18.03 10.81 18.31
CA ALA A 356 -17.34 10.01 17.29
C ALA A 356 -15.96 10.58 16.92
N MET A 357 -15.87 11.89 16.65
CA MET A 357 -14.59 12.50 16.28
C MET A 357 -13.56 12.51 17.42
N MET A 358 -14.01 12.57 18.68
CA MET A 358 -13.13 12.47 19.84
C MET A 358 -12.60 11.04 20.01
N GLU A 359 -13.46 10.04 19.84
CA GLU A 359 -13.07 8.63 19.88
C GLU A 359 -12.12 8.28 18.73
N ILE A 360 -12.35 8.83 17.54
CA ILE A 360 -11.44 8.71 16.39
C ILE A 360 -10.08 9.34 16.70
N ALA A 361 -10.06 10.55 17.29
CA ALA A 361 -8.83 11.21 17.69
C ALA A 361 -8.06 10.38 18.73
N ASP A 362 -8.73 9.81 19.73
CA ASP A 362 -8.13 8.94 20.73
C ASP A 362 -7.54 7.66 20.12
N ASN A 363 -8.27 7.04 19.19
CA ASN A 363 -7.76 5.90 18.40
C ASN A 363 -6.50 6.27 17.59
N PHE A 364 -6.42 7.49 17.04
CA PHE A 364 -5.20 7.96 16.37
C PHE A 364 -4.03 8.15 17.34
N ALA A 365 -4.27 8.55 18.58
CA ALA A 365 -3.22 8.58 19.59
C ALA A 365 -2.65 7.17 19.83
N HIS A 366 -3.51 6.15 19.96
CA HIS A 366 -3.07 4.75 20.12
C HIS A 366 -2.28 4.24 18.92
N VAL A 367 -2.79 4.47 17.71
CA VAL A 367 -2.11 4.17 16.45
C VAL A 367 -0.72 4.81 16.41
N ARG A 368 -0.61 6.08 16.80
CA ARG A 368 0.61 6.88 16.73
C ARG A 368 1.66 6.42 17.73
N ARG A 369 1.26 6.09 18.95
CA ARG A 369 2.17 5.52 19.96
C ARG A 369 2.87 4.28 19.43
N PHE A 370 2.16 3.42 18.70
CA PHE A 370 2.77 2.26 18.05
C PHE A 370 3.63 2.67 16.84
N ARG A 371 3.04 3.29 15.81
CA ARG A 371 3.73 3.52 14.52
C ARG A 371 4.89 4.50 14.58
N LEU A 372 4.86 5.42 15.54
CA LEU A 372 5.84 6.49 15.62
C LEU A 372 6.71 6.34 16.86
N LEU A 373 6.14 6.41 18.07
CA LEU A 373 6.94 6.46 19.29
C LEU A 373 7.66 5.13 19.57
N LYS A 374 6.93 4.01 19.59
CA LYS A 374 7.49 2.68 19.81
C LYS A 374 8.51 2.33 18.73
N MET A 375 8.15 2.51 17.46
CA MET A 375 9.02 2.17 16.33
C MET A 375 10.28 3.03 16.25
N ALA A 376 10.20 4.32 16.63
CA ALA A 376 11.39 5.17 16.71
C ALA A 376 12.34 4.72 17.81
N ASN A 377 11.82 4.33 18.98
CA ASN A 377 12.66 3.82 20.06
C ASN A 377 13.36 2.51 19.68
N GLU A 378 12.64 1.59 19.04
CA GLU A 378 13.22 0.33 18.56
C GLU A 378 14.25 0.57 17.44
N ALA A 379 13.96 1.45 16.49
CA ALA A 379 14.92 1.82 15.45
C ALA A 379 16.20 2.42 16.04
N ARG A 380 16.10 3.29 17.06
CA ARG A 380 17.27 3.87 17.74
C ARG A 380 18.12 2.79 18.42
N GLN A 381 17.49 1.86 19.15
CA GLN A 381 18.21 0.74 19.79
C GLN A 381 18.95 -0.11 18.76
N LEU A 382 18.28 -0.50 17.67
CA LEU A 382 18.90 -1.29 16.61
C LEU A 382 20.08 -0.55 15.97
N LEU A 383 19.96 0.76 15.72
CA LEU A 383 21.05 1.57 15.19
C LEU A 383 22.25 1.63 16.14
N GLU A 384 22.01 1.80 17.44
CA GLU A 384 23.05 1.80 18.46
C GLU A 384 23.78 0.43 18.52
N GLU A 385 23.04 -0.68 18.48
CA GLU A 385 23.60 -2.03 18.42
C GLU A 385 24.49 -2.23 17.19
N PHE A 386 24.06 -1.76 16.01
CA PHE A 386 24.87 -1.87 14.79
C PHE A 386 26.13 -1.00 14.83
N ASP A 387 26.05 0.22 15.37
CA ASP A 387 27.19 1.12 15.52
C ASP A 387 28.25 0.53 16.48
N GLU A 388 27.82 -0.03 17.61
CA GLU A 388 28.71 -0.70 18.58
C GLU A 388 29.37 -1.95 17.99
N ASN A 389 28.62 -2.78 17.27
CA ASN A 389 29.16 -3.99 16.63
C ASN A 389 30.19 -3.65 15.54
N ASN A 390 29.93 -2.63 14.73
CA ASN A 390 30.87 -2.14 13.73
C ASN A 390 32.16 -1.62 14.39
N TYR A 391 32.03 -0.80 15.44
CA TYR A 391 33.18 -0.29 16.20
C TYR A 391 34.04 -1.42 16.80
N ASN A 392 33.42 -2.42 17.42
CA ASN A 392 34.13 -3.56 17.99
C ASN A 392 34.83 -4.41 16.92
N SER A 393 34.19 -4.65 15.77
CA SER A 393 34.79 -5.41 14.67
C SER A 393 36.04 -4.73 14.09
N HIS A 394 36.11 -3.39 14.09
CA HIS A 394 37.28 -2.63 13.65
C HIS A 394 38.46 -2.65 14.63
N ILE A 395 38.20 -2.84 15.93
CA ILE A 395 39.24 -2.96 16.95
C ILE A 395 39.90 -4.34 16.89
N TYR A 396 39.11 -5.41 16.75
CA TYR A 396 39.61 -6.79 16.74
C TYR A 396 40.15 -7.27 15.37
N SER A 397 39.95 -6.52 14.30
CA SER A 397 40.54 -6.80 12.98
C SER A 397 41.90 -6.11 12.74
N ASN A 398 42.28 -5.16 13.61
CA ASN A 398 43.56 -4.46 13.60
C ASN A 398 44.52 -4.90 14.73
N SER A 399 44.19 -6.00 15.41
CA SER A 399 45.05 -6.70 16.38
C SER A 399 45.42 -8.09 15.84
#